data_AF-A0A8T6TTV0-F1
#
_entry.id   AF-A0A8T6TTV0-F1
#
_cell.length_a   1.000
_cell.length_b   1.000
_cell.length_c   1.000
_cell.angle_alpha   90.00
_cell.angle_beta   90.00
_cell.angle_gamma   90.00
#
_symmetry.space_group_name_H-M   'P 1'
#
loop_
_entity.id
_entity.type
_entity.pdbx_description
1 polymer ?
#
loop_
_entity_poly.entity_id
_entity_poly.type
_entity_poly.pdbx_seq_one_letter_code
_entity_poly.pdbx_strand_id
1 'polypeptide(L)'
;ASWSGTQLTLATNGLLASSEYTVTVGTGATDDSLPGNAMAAAVSFSFTTGEGVAPTPPIVQYTTPQHDAGGVAIGSSVTVGFSKAMDTGVTRNAVSVSPSFSWSPQWSDGDTVLKVVPDSALMPNTRYTFTVSDSALATDGTTMGSPYTFHFTTGDPPDVTRPSVLDNYPPDR
;
A
#
# COMPACT_ATOMS: atom_id res chain seq x y z
N ALA A 1 -23.76 -26.60 8.87
CA ALA A 1 -24.45 -27.27 7.75
C ALA A 1 -25.94 -27.29 8.04
N SER A 2 -26.79 -27.23 7.03
CA SER A 2 -28.25 -27.25 7.18
C SER A 2 -28.86 -28.21 6.15
N TRP A 3 -29.94 -28.87 6.53
CA TRP A 3 -30.74 -29.69 5.62
C TRP A 3 -32.02 -28.94 5.23
N SER A 4 -32.39 -29.03 3.96
CA SER A 4 -33.69 -28.59 3.43
C SER A 4 -34.23 -29.65 2.48
N GLY A 5 -35.21 -30.42 2.95
CA GLY A 5 -35.67 -31.62 2.24
C GLY A 5 -34.51 -32.58 2.01
N THR A 6 -34.25 -32.92 0.74
CA THR A 6 -33.16 -33.83 0.33
C THR A 6 -31.82 -33.11 0.09
N GLN A 7 -31.69 -31.84 0.45
CA GLN A 7 -30.49 -31.04 0.18
C GLN A 7 -29.69 -30.75 1.45
N LEU A 8 -28.41 -31.13 1.46
CA LEU A 8 -27.41 -30.72 2.46
C LEU A 8 -26.70 -29.47 1.97
N THR A 9 -26.76 -28.39 2.74
CA THR A 9 -26.02 -27.16 2.50
C THR A 9 -24.85 -27.05 3.48
N LEU A 10 -23.65 -26.92 2.94
CA LEU A 10 -22.43 -26.64 3.70
C LEU A 10 -22.13 -25.14 3.60
N ALA A 11 -22.19 -24.44 4.73
CA ALA A 11 -21.71 -23.06 4.81
C ALA A 11 -20.18 -23.10 4.99
N THR A 12 -19.45 -22.40 4.13
CA THR A 12 -17.99 -22.26 4.20
C THR A 12 -17.65 -20.80 4.51
N ASN A 13 -16.70 -20.57 5.42
CA ASN A 13 -16.24 -19.22 5.76
C ASN A 13 -15.05 -18.81 4.89
N GLY A 14 -15.23 -18.88 3.57
CA GLY A 14 -14.17 -18.64 2.60
C GLY A 14 -13.35 -19.89 2.31
N LEU A 15 -13.32 -20.27 1.04
CA LEU A 15 -12.44 -21.33 0.55
C LEU A 15 -11.22 -20.68 -0.10
N LEU A 16 -10.04 -21.23 0.18
CA LEU A 16 -8.81 -20.80 -0.48
C LEU A 16 -8.93 -21.09 -1.98
N ALA A 17 -8.42 -20.19 -2.80
CA ALA A 17 -8.36 -20.39 -4.25
C ALA A 17 -7.35 -21.50 -4.60
N SER A 18 -7.51 -22.11 -5.78
CA SER A 18 -6.63 -23.18 -6.28
C SER A 18 -6.39 -24.31 -5.27
N SER A 19 -7.39 -24.62 -4.44
CA SER A 19 -7.29 -25.59 -3.35
C SER A 19 -8.32 -26.70 -3.52
N GLU A 20 -7.89 -27.94 -3.33
CA GLU A 20 -8.76 -29.12 -3.34
C GLU A 20 -9.40 -29.30 -1.96
N TYR A 21 -10.72 -29.47 -1.95
CA TYR A 21 -11.51 -29.75 -0.76
C TYR A 21 -12.25 -31.08 -0.92
N THR A 22 -12.12 -31.93 0.09
CA THR A 22 -12.87 -33.20 0.18
C THR A 22 -13.99 -33.05 1.20
N VAL A 23 -15.22 -33.34 0.78
CA VAL A 23 -16.38 -33.46 1.65
C VAL A 23 -16.68 -34.93 1.87
N THR A 24 -16.81 -35.34 3.14
CA THR A 24 -17.18 -36.71 3.51
C THR A 24 -18.47 -36.70 4.33
N VAL A 25 -19.47 -37.42 3.85
CA VAL A 25 -20.69 -37.75 4.59
C VAL A 25 -20.49 -39.14 5.19
N GLY A 26 -20.33 -39.21 6.50
CA GLY A 26 -20.06 -40.45 7.23
C GLY A 26 -21.31 -41.31 7.46
N THR A 27 -21.09 -42.55 7.91
CA THR A 27 -22.16 -43.51 8.24
C THR A 27 -23.05 -43.09 9.42
N GLY A 28 -22.67 -42.05 10.16
CA GLY A 28 -23.51 -41.44 11.20
C GLY A 28 -24.69 -40.61 10.66
N ALA A 29 -24.74 -40.33 9.35
CA ALA A 29 -25.90 -39.70 8.73
C ALA A 29 -27.08 -40.67 8.69
N THR A 30 -28.22 -40.24 9.20
CA THR A 30 -29.47 -41.03 9.33
C THR A 30 -30.64 -40.31 8.66
N ASP A 31 -31.63 -41.06 8.21
CA ASP A 31 -32.92 -40.51 7.79
C ASP A 31 -33.79 -40.07 8.99
N ASP A 32 -34.97 -39.50 8.71
CA ASP A 32 -35.92 -39.01 9.71
C ASP A 32 -36.86 -40.08 10.29
N SER A 33 -36.62 -41.37 9.98
CA SER A 33 -37.44 -42.47 10.49
C SER A 33 -37.13 -42.79 11.96
N LEU A 34 -37.99 -43.58 12.62
CA LEU A 34 -37.81 -43.98 14.02
C LEU A 34 -37.89 -45.52 14.16
N PRO A 35 -36.77 -46.21 14.42
CA PRO A 35 -35.40 -45.69 14.50
C PRO A 35 -34.85 -45.29 13.11
N GLY A 36 -34.01 -44.25 13.06
CA GLY A 36 -33.45 -43.73 11.81
C GLY A 36 -32.49 -44.70 11.13
N ASN A 37 -32.58 -44.82 9.80
CA ASN A 37 -31.70 -45.69 9.03
C ASN A 37 -30.39 -44.97 8.72
N ALA A 38 -29.27 -45.51 9.20
CA ALA A 38 -27.94 -44.99 8.94
C ALA A 38 -27.45 -45.33 7.52
N MET A 39 -26.60 -44.48 6.96
CA MET A 39 -25.91 -44.78 5.70
C MET A 39 -25.04 -46.04 5.85
N ALA A 40 -25.18 -46.98 4.91
CA ALA A 40 -24.43 -48.24 4.92
C ALA A 40 -22.92 -48.05 4.68
N ALA A 41 -22.53 -46.98 3.97
CA ALA A 41 -21.14 -46.61 3.72
C ALA A 41 -21.02 -45.09 3.66
N ALA A 42 -19.84 -44.57 4.01
CA ALA A 42 -19.53 -43.15 3.83
C ALA A 42 -19.41 -42.80 2.35
N VAL A 43 -19.84 -41.59 1.98
CA VAL A 43 -19.69 -41.06 0.62
C VAL A 43 -18.80 -39.83 0.68
N SER A 44 -17.82 -39.77 -0.21
CA SER A 44 -16.91 -38.64 -0.34
C SER A 44 -16.93 -38.09 -1.76
N PHE A 45 -16.83 -36.77 -1.89
CA PHE A 45 -16.58 -36.10 -3.15
C PHE A 45 -15.57 -34.98 -2.94
N SER A 46 -14.78 -34.70 -3.99
CA SER A 46 -13.80 -33.62 -3.99
C SER A 46 -14.18 -32.56 -5.01
N PHE A 47 -13.82 -31.32 -4.73
CA PHE A 47 -13.87 -30.23 -5.69
C PHE A 47 -12.65 -29.33 -5.51
N THR A 48 -12.22 -28.70 -6.60
CA THR A 48 -11.16 -27.70 -6.59
C THR A 48 -11.78 -26.32 -6.76
N THR A 49 -11.39 -25.37 -5.92
CA THR A 49 -11.78 -23.97 -6.11
C THR A 49 -11.13 -23.40 -7.37
N GLY A 50 -11.79 -22.45 -8.02
CA GLY A 50 -11.26 -21.80 -9.22
C GLY A 50 -9.91 -21.11 -8.97
N GLU A 51 -9.20 -20.80 -10.05
CA GLU A 51 -8.01 -19.98 -9.97
C GLU A 51 -8.35 -18.64 -9.33
N GLY A 52 -7.65 -18.31 -8.24
CA GLY A 52 -7.73 -16.99 -7.67
C GLY A 52 -7.03 -16.04 -8.60
N VAL A 53 -7.61 -14.87 -8.88
CA VAL A 53 -6.85 -13.79 -9.52
C VAL A 53 -5.73 -13.44 -8.56
N ALA A 54 -4.48 -13.75 -8.93
CA ALA A 54 -3.33 -13.35 -8.13
C ALA A 54 -3.40 -11.83 -7.95
N PRO A 55 -3.44 -11.33 -6.71
CA PRO A 55 -3.62 -9.92 -6.48
C PRO A 55 -2.40 -9.17 -7.06
N THR A 56 -2.68 -8.13 -7.86
CA THR A 56 -1.62 -7.37 -8.53
C THR A 56 -0.79 -6.59 -7.51
N PRO A 57 0.55 -6.60 -7.59
CA PRO A 57 1.37 -5.78 -6.69
C PRO A 57 1.06 -4.28 -6.83
N PRO A 58 1.10 -3.49 -5.74
CA PRO A 58 1.08 -2.04 -5.82
C PRO A 58 2.33 -1.53 -6.55
N ILE A 59 2.17 -0.48 -7.35
CA ILE A 59 3.26 0.22 -8.03
C ILE A 59 3.20 1.71 -7.69
N VAL A 60 4.35 2.39 -7.75
CA VAL A 60 4.40 3.85 -7.73
C VAL A 60 4.01 4.38 -9.11
N GLN A 61 2.90 5.10 -9.17
CA GLN A 61 2.37 5.70 -10.40
C GLN A 61 3.06 7.02 -10.72
N TYR A 62 3.35 7.83 -9.70
CA TYR A 62 4.00 9.13 -9.87
C TYR A 62 4.70 9.58 -8.60
N THR A 63 5.65 10.50 -8.76
CA THR A 63 6.29 11.23 -7.68
C THR A 63 6.30 12.73 -7.95
N THR A 64 6.28 13.52 -6.88
CA THR A 64 6.49 14.97 -6.95
C THR A 64 7.37 15.38 -5.77
N PRO A 65 8.59 15.88 -5.98
CA PRO A 65 9.24 16.14 -7.27
C PRO A 65 9.39 14.89 -8.15
N GLN A 66 9.38 15.08 -9.46
CA GLN A 66 9.64 14.01 -10.42
C GLN A 66 11.10 13.53 -10.28
N HIS A 67 11.38 12.31 -10.77
CA HIS A 67 12.75 11.81 -10.88
C HIS A 67 13.63 12.80 -11.67
N ASP A 68 14.87 12.98 -11.22
CA ASP A 68 15.84 13.94 -11.77
C ASP A 68 15.46 15.43 -11.64
N ALA A 69 14.39 15.79 -10.92
CA ALA A 69 14.03 17.19 -10.73
C ALA A 69 15.14 18.00 -10.05
N GLY A 70 15.47 19.17 -10.58
CA GLY A 70 16.45 20.11 -10.03
C GLY A 70 15.80 21.42 -9.55
N GLY A 71 16.53 22.17 -8.72
CA GLY A 71 16.04 23.46 -8.22
C GLY A 71 14.82 23.37 -7.29
N VAL A 72 14.61 22.20 -6.68
CA VAL A 72 13.46 21.99 -5.78
C VAL A 72 13.62 22.87 -4.55
N ALA A 73 12.58 23.63 -4.20
CA ALA A 73 12.64 24.50 -3.02
C ALA A 73 12.87 23.66 -1.75
N ILE A 74 13.75 24.14 -0.87
CA ILE A 74 14.19 23.42 0.34
C ILE A 74 13.06 23.10 1.34
N GLY A 75 11.91 23.75 1.23
CA GLY A 75 10.71 23.46 2.04
C GLY A 75 9.67 22.58 1.35
N SER A 76 9.98 22.04 0.17
CA SER A 76 9.00 21.25 -0.61
C SER A 76 8.75 19.90 0.05
N SER A 77 7.47 19.52 0.14
CA SER A 77 7.08 18.14 0.46
C SER A 77 7.30 17.22 -0.72
N VAL A 78 7.50 15.93 -0.44
CA VAL A 78 7.60 14.88 -1.44
C VAL A 78 6.30 14.08 -1.47
N THR A 79 5.72 13.83 -2.64
CA THR A 79 4.50 13.05 -2.83
C THR A 79 4.81 11.79 -3.61
N VAL A 80 4.25 10.66 -3.18
CA VAL A 80 4.33 9.35 -3.83
C VAL A 80 2.91 8.84 -4.01
N GLY A 81 2.50 8.64 -5.26
CA GLY A 81 1.19 8.07 -5.61
C GLY A 81 1.32 6.58 -5.93
N PHE A 82 0.51 5.75 -5.30
CA PHE A 82 0.46 4.30 -5.47
C PHE A 82 -0.73 3.88 -6.33
N SER A 83 -0.69 2.69 -6.93
CA SER A 83 -1.81 2.11 -7.70
C SER A 83 -2.88 1.47 -6.81
N LYS A 84 -2.62 1.32 -5.51
CA LYS A 84 -3.50 0.70 -4.51
C LYS A 84 -3.40 1.45 -3.19
N ALA A 85 -4.42 1.29 -2.36
CA ALA A 85 -4.39 1.72 -0.97
C ALA A 85 -3.30 0.95 -0.22
N MET A 86 -2.46 1.67 0.54
CA MET A 86 -1.31 1.11 1.22
C MET A 86 -1.55 0.94 2.72
N ASP A 87 -0.94 -0.08 3.33
CA ASP A 87 -0.78 -0.13 4.78
C ASP A 87 0.18 1.00 5.18
N THR A 88 -0.37 2.01 5.84
CA THR A 88 0.33 3.26 6.14
C THR A 88 1.51 3.08 7.10
N GLY A 89 1.42 2.12 8.02
CA GLY A 89 2.45 1.85 9.02
C GLY A 89 3.61 1.05 8.44
N VAL A 90 3.30 -0.04 7.73
CA VAL A 90 4.30 -0.88 7.07
C VAL A 90 4.99 -0.09 5.96
N THR A 91 4.23 0.62 5.14
CA THR A 91 4.79 1.40 4.02
C THR A 91 5.68 2.54 4.50
N ARG A 92 5.33 3.21 5.60
CA ARG A 92 6.22 4.22 6.21
C ARG A 92 7.59 3.64 6.56
N ASN A 93 7.63 2.45 7.16
CA ASN A 93 8.88 1.80 7.55
C ASN A 93 9.68 1.28 6.35
N ALA A 94 9.02 1.04 5.21
CA ALA A 94 9.64 0.64 3.96
C ALA A 94 10.20 1.83 3.16
N VAL A 95 9.93 3.07 3.56
CA VAL A 95 10.46 4.29 2.91
C VAL A 95 11.77 4.70 3.57
N SER A 96 12.81 4.86 2.76
CA SER A 96 14.12 5.38 3.18
C SER A 96 14.56 6.55 2.29
N VAL A 97 15.34 7.46 2.86
CA VAL A 97 15.87 8.63 2.15
C VAL A 97 17.33 8.88 2.51
N SER A 98 18.14 9.23 1.52
CA SER A 98 19.56 9.56 1.65
C SER A 98 19.90 10.86 0.90
N PRO A 99 20.50 11.88 1.54
CA PRO A 99 20.77 11.98 2.98
C PRO A 99 19.50 11.87 3.82
N SER A 100 19.62 11.34 5.04
CA SER A 100 18.47 11.21 5.93
C SER A 100 18.05 12.57 6.51
N PHE A 101 16.76 12.73 6.76
CA PHE A 101 16.18 13.86 7.48
C PHE A 101 14.92 13.39 8.21
N SER A 102 14.47 14.16 9.21
CA SER A 102 13.24 13.89 9.94
C SER A 102 12.02 14.37 9.14
N TRP A 103 10.98 13.53 9.05
CA TRP A 103 9.79 13.82 8.29
C TRP A 103 8.55 13.18 8.89
N SER A 104 7.41 13.78 8.57
CA SER A 104 6.09 13.35 9.00
C SER A 104 5.26 12.85 7.81
N PRO A 105 4.69 11.63 7.86
CA PRO A 105 3.80 11.12 6.81
C PRO A 105 2.43 11.80 6.88
N GLN A 106 1.87 12.13 5.73
CA GLN A 106 0.47 12.50 5.55
C GLN A 106 -0.13 11.66 4.43
N TRP A 107 -1.15 10.87 4.74
CA TRP A 107 -1.84 10.01 3.78
C TRP A 107 -3.14 10.67 3.30
N SER A 108 -3.48 10.44 2.04
CA SER A 108 -4.68 10.99 1.40
C SER A 108 -5.16 10.07 0.27
N ASP A 109 -6.31 10.42 -0.33
CA ASP A 109 -6.93 9.68 -1.45
C ASP A 109 -7.21 8.19 -1.14
N GLY A 110 -7.65 7.91 0.09
CA GLY A 110 -7.88 6.53 0.53
C GLY A 110 -6.60 5.72 0.68
N ASP A 111 -5.55 6.35 1.23
CA ASP A 111 -4.23 5.77 1.47
C ASP A 111 -3.46 5.36 0.19
N THR A 112 -3.83 5.91 -0.96
CA THR A 112 -3.10 5.75 -2.23
C THR A 112 -2.03 6.81 -2.42
N VAL A 113 -2.06 7.91 -1.66
CA VAL A 113 -1.11 9.02 -1.80
C VAL A 113 -0.42 9.30 -0.48
N LEU A 114 0.90 9.09 -0.44
CA LEU A 114 1.78 9.47 0.67
C LEU A 114 2.44 10.81 0.38
N LYS A 115 2.22 11.79 1.25
CA LYS A 115 2.97 13.04 1.32
C LYS A 115 3.96 13.00 2.49
N VAL A 116 5.23 13.05 2.16
CA VAL A 116 6.37 13.18 3.08
C VAL A 116 6.62 14.68 3.32
N VAL A 117 6.40 15.13 4.55
CA VAL A 117 6.62 16.53 4.95
C VAL A 117 7.91 16.60 5.77
N PRO A 118 8.97 17.26 5.28
CA PRO A 118 10.17 17.49 6.08
C PRO A 118 9.83 18.29 7.34
N ASP A 119 10.36 17.87 8.50
CA ASP A 119 10.15 18.58 9.78
C ASP A 119 10.99 19.87 9.87
N SER A 120 11.95 20.03 8.95
CA SER A 120 12.81 21.21 8.80
C SER A 120 13.22 21.36 7.34
N ALA A 121 13.69 22.55 6.97
CA ALA A 121 14.17 22.82 5.63
C ALA A 121 15.31 21.85 5.24
N LEU A 122 15.23 21.33 4.03
CA LEU A 122 16.26 20.46 3.45
C LEU A 122 17.55 21.25 3.19
N MET A 123 18.67 20.54 3.08
CA MET A 123 19.95 21.15 2.72
C MET A 123 19.87 21.69 1.28
N PRO A 124 20.34 22.91 1.00
CA PRO A 124 20.37 23.45 -0.36
C PRO A 124 21.37 22.69 -1.24
N ASN A 125 21.18 22.75 -2.56
CA ASN A 125 22.07 22.14 -3.56
C ASN A 125 22.43 20.66 -3.26
N THR A 126 21.48 19.92 -2.70
CA THR A 126 21.68 18.56 -2.20
C THR A 126 20.78 17.58 -2.93
N ARG A 127 21.37 16.47 -3.40
CA ARG A 127 20.64 15.37 -4.04
C ARG A 127 20.08 14.44 -2.98
N TYR A 128 18.75 14.36 -2.90
CA TYR A 128 18.03 13.41 -2.05
C TYR A 128 17.55 12.23 -2.88
N THR A 129 17.89 11.02 -2.46
CA THR A 129 17.47 9.75 -3.06
C THR A 129 16.48 9.06 -2.14
N PHE A 130 15.27 8.83 -2.62
CA PHE A 130 14.20 8.11 -1.96
C PHE A 130 14.11 6.69 -2.50
N THR A 131 13.91 5.73 -1.60
CA THR A 131 13.62 4.35 -1.95
C THR A 131 12.40 3.88 -1.17
N VAL A 132 11.39 3.40 -1.89
CA VAL A 132 10.30 2.59 -1.35
C VAL A 132 10.70 1.13 -1.55
N SER A 133 10.91 0.38 -0.47
CA SER A 133 11.30 -1.03 -0.55
C SER A 133 10.18 -1.90 -1.12
N ASP A 134 10.58 -3.01 -1.73
CA ASP A 134 9.72 -4.14 -2.12
C ASP A 134 8.80 -4.67 -1.01
N SER A 135 9.15 -4.44 0.26
CA SER A 135 8.36 -4.81 1.45
C SER A 135 7.19 -3.89 1.75
N ALA A 136 7.06 -2.74 1.06
CA ALA A 136 5.88 -1.90 1.18
C ALA A 136 4.60 -2.69 0.84
N LEU A 137 3.57 -2.54 1.65
CA LEU A 137 2.42 -3.45 1.71
C LEU A 137 1.13 -2.70 1.38
N ALA A 138 0.31 -3.26 0.51
CA ALA A 138 -1.06 -2.80 0.26
C ALA A 138 -2.03 -3.31 1.32
N THR A 139 -3.18 -2.64 1.48
CA THR A 139 -4.21 -3.05 2.47
C THR A 139 -4.83 -4.42 2.17
N ASP A 140 -4.66 -4.94 0.95
CA ASP A 140 -5.08 -6.29 0.54
C ASP A 140 -4.03 -7.38 0.86
N GLY A 141 -2.93 -7.00 1.52
CA GLY A 141 -1.85 -7.90 1.92
C GLY A 141 -0.79 -8.16 0.84
N THR A 142 -0.86 -7.50 -0.32
CA THR A 142 0.17 -7.63 -1.36
C THR A 142 1.36 -6.71 -1.15
N THR A 143 2.57 -7.22 -1.33
CA THR A 143 3.80 -6.41 -1.29
C THR A 143 4.10 -5.82 -2.68
N MET A 144 4.84 -4.71 -2.73
CA MET A 144 5.31 -4.11 -4.00
C MET A 144 6.14 -5.08 -4.84
N GLY A 145 6.87 -6.00 -4.20
CA GLY A 145 7.64 -7.06 -4.87
C GLY A 145 8.88 -6.58 -5.63
N SER A 146 9.05 -5.28 -5.82
CA SER A 146 10.27 -4.65 -6.31
C SER A 146 10.41 -3.24 -5.73
N PRO A 147 11.63 -2.81 -5.37
CA PRO A 147 11.82 -1.48 -4.83
C PRO A 147 11.63 -0.42 -5.93
N TYR A 148 11.15 0.75 -5.53
CA TYR A 148 11.08 1.93 -6.37
C TYR A 148 12.01 3.01 -5.84
N THR A 149 12.92 3.49 -6.67
CA THR A 149 13.89 4.53 -6.30
C THR A 149 13.76 5.75 -7.21
N PHE A 150 13.73 6.94 -6.60
CA PHE A 150 13.81 8.19 -7.31
C PHE A 150 14.66 9.21 -6.56
N HIS A 151 15.04 10.29 -7.22
CA HIS A 151 15.81 11.34 -6.58
C HIS A 151 15.49 12.70 -7.17
N PHE A 152 15.79 13.75 -6.40
CA PHE A 152 15.72 15.14 -6.81
C PHE A 152 16.86 15.93 -6.17
N THR A 153 17.13 17.12 -6.69
CA THR A 153 18.16 18.04 -6.17
C THR A 153 17.50 19.34 -5.73
N THR A 154 17.74 19.73 -4.47
CA THR A 154 17.29 21.01 -3.96
C THR A 154 18.03 22.18 -4.62
N GLY A 155 17.37 23.33 -4.70
CA GLY A 155 17.97 24.56 -5.22
C GLY A 155 18.75 25.34 -4.18
N ASP A 156 19.08 26.58 -4.56
CA ASP A 156 19.71 27.56 -3.69
C ASP A 156 18.83 27.91 -2.47
N PRO A 157 19.44 28.34 -1.35
CA PRO A 157 18.68 28.86 -0.24
C PRO A 157 17.86 30.09 -0.66
N PRO A 158 16.72 30.36 -0.01
CA PRO A 158 15.94 31.56 -0.27
C PRO A 158 16.80 32.82 -0.11
N ASP A 159 16.65 33.77 -1.03
CA ASP A 159 17.26 35.10 -0.85
C ASP A 159 16.56 35.82 0.30
N VAL A 160 17.34 36.13 1.34
CA VAL A 160 16.89 36.85 2.54
C VAL A 160 17.46 38.26 2.61
N THR A 161 18.14 38.72 1.56
CA THR A 161 18.70 40.07 1.52
C THR A 161 17.57 41.09 1.44
N ARG A 162 17.60 42.06 2.36
CA ARG A 162 16.64 43.17 2.34
C ARG A 162 17.10 44.20 1.31
N PRO A 163 16.20 44.78 0.50
CA PRO A 163 16.57 45.90 -0.34
C PRO A 163 17.04 47.07 0.53
N SER A 164 18.18 47.66 0.17
CA SER A 164 18.64 48.94 0.71
C SER A 164 18.46 50.03 -0.34
N VAL A 165 18.05 51.21 0.09
CA VAL A 165 18.11 52.41 -0.75
C VAL A 165 19.58 52.85 -0.74
N LEU A 166 20.24 52.75 -1.89
CA LEU A 166 21.65 53.14 -2.03
C LEU A 166 21.79 54.65 -2.29
N ASP A 167 20.75 55.31 -2.79
CA ASP A 167 20.78 56.74 -3.05
C ASP A 167 19.38 57.36 -3.04
N ASN A 168 19.24 58.50 -2.36
CA ASN A 168 18.03 59.31 -2.38
C ASN A 168 18.32 60.46 -3.35
N TYR A 169 17.75 60.41 -4.55
CA TYR A 169 17.88 61.53 -5.49
C TYR A 169 16.53 62.10 -5.91
N PRO A 170 16.34 63.43 -5.78
CA PRO A 170 17.28 64.42 -5.23
C PRO A 170 17.43 64.32 -3.70
N PRO A 171 18.55 64.79 -3.11
CA PRO A 171 18.71 64.81 -1.65
C PRO A 171 17.67 65.73 -1.01
N ASP A 172 17.21 65.38 0.19
CA ASP A 172 16.30 66.19 0.97
C ASP A 172 16.89 67.60 1.24
N ARG A 173 16.01 68.61 1.21
CA ARG A 173 16.36 70.03 1.13
C ARG A 173 16.67 70.67 2.48
#